data_AF-A0A8C1UED2-F1
#
_entry.id   AF-A0A8C1UED2-F1
#
_cell.length_a   1.000
_cell.length_b   1.000
_cell.length_c   1.000
_cell.angle_alpha   90.00
_cell.angle_beta   90.00
_cell.angle_gamma   90.00
#
_symmetry.space_group_name_H-M   'P 1'
#
loop_
_entity.id
_entity.type
_entity.pdbx_description
1 polymer ?
#
loop_
_entity_poly.entity_id
_entity_poly.type
_entity_poly.pdbx_seq_one_letter_code
_entity_poly.pdbx_strand_id
1 'polypeptide(L)'
;DYQCSDNPKWITYKHSSYYISSEWKNWTDSRRDCLQRGADLVIINNKEEQVSERFANIVWIGLTDSDNEGVWKWVDGNEDCAVSQYSWADFPCNYTFVWICERN
;
A
#
# COMPACT_ATOMS: atom_id res chain seq x y z
N ASP A 1 16.99 4.65 23.04
CA ASP A 1 15.57 5.02 23.11
C ASP A 1 14.93 5.04 21.73
N TYR A 2 14.23 3.96 21.38
CA TYR A 2 13.27 3.98 20.28
C TYR A 2 11.94 4.47 20.84
N GLN A 3 11.71 5.77 20.77
CA GLN A 3 10.37 6.31 21.01
C GLN A 3 9.49 5.98 19.81
N CYS A 4 8.67 4.93 19.93
CA CYS A 4 7.50 4.75 19.08
C CYS A 4 6.56 5.93 19.33
N SER A 5 6.59 6.95 18.48
CA SER A 5 5.61 8.03 18.58
C SER A 5 4.30 7.56 17.93
N ASP A 6 3.21 7.62 18.68
CA ASP A 6 1.83 7.36 18.27
C ASP A 6 1.25 8.40 17.27
N ASN A 7 2.00 8.77 16.24
CA ASN A 7 1.50 9.56 15.12
C ASN A 7 1.83 8.82 13.83
N PRO A 8 0.88 8.69 12.87
CA PRO A 8 1.21 8.09 11.60
C PRO A 8 2.20 9.01 10.88
N LYS A 9 3.47 8.60 10.91
CA LYS A 9 4.60 9.36 10.39
C LYS A 9 4.89 8.93 8.97
N TRP A 10 5.14 9.91 8.12
CA TRP A 10 5.77 9.65 6.83
C TRP A 10 7.17 9.10 7.07
N ILE A 11 7.47 7.97 6.45
CA ILE A 11 8.79 7.35 6.44
C ILE A 11 9.37 7.57 5.05
N THR A 12 10.53 8.22 4.98
CA THR A 12 11.25 8.35 3.71
C THR A 12 12.23 7.21 3.57
N TYR A 13 12.18 6.49 2.46
CA TYR A 13 13.13 5.46 2.12
C TYR A 13 13.55 5.62 0.66
N LYS A 14 14.87 5.70 0.44
CA LYS A 14 15.49 6.06 -0.84
C LYS A 14 14.92 7.38 -1.41
N HIS A 15 14.11 7.29 -2.45
CA HIS A 15 13.56 8.42 -3.20
C HIS A 15 12.05 8.60 -3.00
N SER A 16 11.41 7.76 -2.18
CA SER A 16 9.97 7.80 -1.93
C SER A 16 9.66 8.07 -0.46
N SER A 17 8.49 8.66 -0.21
CA SER A 17 7.92 8.84 1.12
C SER A 17 6.67 7.99 1.27
N TYR A 18 6.60 7.26 2.38
CA TYR A 18 5.55 6.29 2.69
C TYR A 18 4.74 6.71 3.91
N TYR A 19 3.43 6.65 3.82
CA TYR A 19 2.52 6.84 4.96
C TYR A 19 1.86 5.52 5.30
N ILE A 20 2.01 5.05 6.53
CA ILE A 20 1.39 3.81 7.00
C ILE A 20 0.17 4.19 7.84
N SER A 21 -1.01 3.70 7.46
CA SER A 21 -2.23 3.95 8.21
C SER A 21 -2.25 3.17 9.53
N SER A 22 -2.90 3.74 10.55
CA SER A 22 -3.27 3.05 11.79
C SER A 22 -4.74 2.59 11.80
N GLU A 23 -5.50 3.02 10.80
CA GLU A 23 -6.91 2.70 10.61
C GLU A 23 -7.11 1.68 9.49
N TRP A 24 -8.32 1.12 9.43
CA TRP A 24 -8.73 0.12 8.46
C TRP A 24 -9.81 0.71 7.56
N LYS A 25 -9.59 0.70 6.24
CA LYS A 25 -10.53 1.23 5.25
C LYS A 25 -10.64 0.28 4.08
N ASN A 26 -11.74 0.41 3.32
CA ASN A 26 -11.86 -0.26 2.04
C ASN A 26 -10.91 0.36 1.01
N TRP A 27 -10.61 -0.36 -0.06
CA TRP A 27 -9.60 0.07 -1.02
C TRP A 27 -9.89 1.46 -1.59
N THR A 28 -11.15 1.75 -1.93
CA THR A 28 -11.59 3.04 -2.48
C THR A 28 -11.36 4.18 -1.49
N ASP A 29 -11.69 3.98 -0.22
CA ASP A 29 -11.51 4.96 0.84
C ASP A 29 -10.04 5.13 1.20
N SER A 30 -9.26 4.05 1.19
CA SER A 30 -7.80 4.07 1.36
C SER A 30 -7.12 4.87 0.26
N ARG A 31 -7.49 4.63 -1.01
CA ARG A 31 -6.96 5.39 -2.15
C ARG A 31 -7.33 6.86 -2.07
N ARG A 32 -8.59 7.16 -1.74
CA ARG A 32 -9.05 8.54 -1.54
C ARG A 32 -8.27 9.26 -0.43
N ASP A 33 -7.96 8.57 0.66
CA ASP A 33 -7.14 9.11 1.74
C ASP A 33 -5.71 9.45 1.25
N CYS A 34 -5.09 8.57 0.46
CA CYS A 34 -3.78 8.86 -0.13
C CYS A 34 -3.83 10.06 -1.08
N LEU A 35 -4.83 10.14 -1.95
CA LEU A 35 -5.01 11.27 -2.88
C LEU A 35 -5.19 12.60 -2.14
N GLN A 36 -5.96 12.61 -1.04
CA GLN A 36 -6.12 13.79 -0.20
C GLN A 36 -4.82 14.24 0.48
N ARG A 37 -3.85 13.34 0.62
CA ARG A 37 -2.50 13.63 1.16
C ARG A 37 -1.47 14.00 0.09
N GLY A 38 -1.87 14.07 -1.19
CA GLY A 38 -0.97 14.30 -2.32
C GLY A 38 -0.07 13.11 -2.63
N ALA A 39 -0.61 11.90 -2.45
CA ALA A 39 0.03 10.61 -2.70
C ALA A 39 -0.95 9.68 -3.44
N ASP A 40 -0.53 8.47 -3.80
CA ASP A 40 -1.45 7.38 -4.19
C ASP A 40 -1.17 6.15 -3.31
N LEU A 41 -1.95 5.08 -3.43
CA LEU A 41 -1.60 3.81 -2.78
C LEU A 41 -0.24 3.34 -3.26
N VAL A 42 0.56 2.79 -2.35
CA VAL A 42 1.90 2.29 -2.64
C VAL A 42 1.87 1.30 -3.80
N ILE A 43 2.91 1.37 -4.63
CA ILE A 43 3.12 0.36 -5.65
C ILE A 43 4.41 -0.37 -5.30
N ILE A 44 4.30 -1.67 -5.05
CA ILE A 44 5.43 -2.49 -4.67
C ILE A 44 6.12 -2.98 -5.95
N ASN A 45 7.28 -2.41 -6.26
CA ASN A 45 8.07 -2.69 -7.47
C ASN A 45 9.18 -3.72 -7.25
N ASN A 46 9.61 -3.95 -6.00
CA ASN A 46 10.71 -4.85 -5.68
C ASN A 46 10.61 -5.43 -4.26
N LYS A 47 11.40 -6.48 -3.97
CA LYS A 47 11.49 -7.09 -2.62
C LYS A 47 11.94 -6.10 -1.54
N GLU A 48 12.63 -5.02 -1.90
CA GLU A 48 13.07 -4.00 -0.94
C GLU A 48 11.91 -3.08 -0.50
N GLU A 49 10.82 -3.04 -1.28
CA GLU A 49 9.54 -2.40 -1.00
C GLU A 49 8.50 -3.35 -0.37
N GLN A 50 8.89 -4.54 0.11
CA GLN A 50 8.08 -5.36 1.02
C GLN A 50 7.94 -4.70 2.41
N VAL A 51 7.51 -3.43 2.41
CA VAL A 51 7.06 -2.67 3.57
C VAL A 51 5.88 -3.41 4.23
N SER A 52 5.07 -4.14 3.47
CA SER A 52 4.03 -5.01 4.02
C SER A 52 4.58 -5.99 5.07
N GLU A 53 5.63 -6.76 4.76
CA GLU A 53 6.22 -7.75 5.69
C GLU A 53 6.76 -7.12 6.99
N ARG A 54 7.17 -5.85 6.95
CA ARG A 54 7.72 -5.14 8.12
C ARG A 54 6.67 -4.47 9.00
N PHE A 55 5.49 -4.17 8.46
CA PHE A 55 4.56 -3.25 9.12
C PHE A 55 3.12 -3.78 9.27
N ALA A 56 2.64 -4.75 8.47
CA ALA A 56 1.30 -5.32 8.62
C ALA A 56 1.09 -6.65 7.89
N ASN A 57 0.23 -7.52 8.43
CA ASN A 57 -0.05 -8.84 7.84
C ASN A 57 -0.68 -8.75 6.44
N ILE A 58 -1.57 -7.77 6.20
CA ILE A 58 -2.25 -7.56 4.91
C ILE A 58 -2.45 -6.05 4.73
N VAL A 59 -2.01 -5.50 3.59
CA VAL A 59 -2.16 -4.06 3.27
C VAL A 59 -2.75 -3.85 1.88
N TRP A 60 -3.56 -2.80 1.70
CA TRP A 60 -3.98 -2.35 0.38
C TRP A 60 -2.81 -1.73 -0.41
N ILE A 61 -2.70 -2.09 -1.70
CA ILE A 61 -1.73 -1.54 -2.66
C ILE A 61 -2.44 -1.02 -3.92
N GLY A 62 -1.79 -0.10 -4.62
CA GLY A 62 -2.38 0.58 -5.78
C GLY A 62 -2.26 -0.22 -7.05
N LEU A 63 -1.09 -0.81 -7.29
CA LEU A 63 -0.70 -1.60 -8.46
C LEU A 63 0.46 -2.55 -8.09
N THR A 64 0.72 -3.56 -8.92
CA THR A 64 1.92 -4.39 -8.81
C THR A 64 2.45 -4.80 -10.18
N ASP A 65 3.76 -4.93 -10.31
CA ASP A 65 4.48 -5.46 -11.46
C ASP A 65 5.23 -6.77 -11.11
N SER A 66 4.89 -7.41 -9.98
CA SER A 66 5.63 -8.57 -9.45
C SER A 66 5.66 -9.80 -10.36
N ASP A 67 4.77 -9.86 -11.36
CA ASP A 67 4.83 -10.88 -12.42
C ASP A 67 5.92 -10.57 -13.46
N ASN A 68 6.12 -9.29 -13.79
CA ASN A 68 7.09 -8.81 -14.77
C ASN A 68 7.44 -7.35 -14.49
N GLU A 69 8.64 -7.13 -13.97
CA GLU A 69 9.15 -5.81 -13.59
C GLU A 69 9.05 -4.80 -14.75
N GLY A 70 8.36 -3.68 -14.51
CA GLY A 70 8.08 -2.66 -15.53
C GLY A 70 6.80 -2.88 -16.36
N VAL A 71 6.06 -3.98 -16.15
CA VAL A 71 4.71 -4.19 -16.72
C VAL A 71 3.67 -4.04 -15.62
N TRP A 72 3.12 -2.82 -15.55
CA TRP A 72 2.06 -2.46 -14.62
C TRP A 72 0.75 -3.09 -15.05
N LYS A 73 0.22 -4.00 -14.25
CA LYS A 73 -1.15 -4.49 -14.44
C LYS A 73 -2.07 -3.70 -13.54
N TRP A 74 -3.05 -3.04 -14.17
CA TRP A 74 -4.24 -2.60 -13.45
C TRP A 74 -4.96 -3.85 -12.95
N VAL A 75 -5.62 -3.73 -11.79
CA VAL A 75 -6.52 -4.77 -11.31
C VAL A 75 -7.70 -4.79 -12.26
N ASP A 76 -7.63 -5.64 -13.28
CA ASP A 76 -8.57 -5.64 -14.39
C ASP A 76 -9.93 -6.18 -13.92
N GLY A 77 -10.88 -5.26 -13.76
CA GLY A 77 -12.26 -5.39 -14.27
C GLY A 77 -13.24 -6.29 -13.54
N ASN A 78 -12.86 -7.03 -12.50
CA ASN A 78 -13.78 -7.94 -11.80
C ASN A 78 -13.71 -7.73 -10.28
N GLU A 79 -14.28 -6.64 -9.78
CA GLU A 79 -14.62 -6.30 -8.36
C GLU A 79 -13.57 -6.54 -7.24
N ASP A 80 -12.40 -7.04 -7.58
CA ASP A 80 -11.33 -7.38 -6.67
C ASP A 80 -10.25 -6.29 -6.71
N CYS A 81 -9.66 -6.03 -5.54
CA CYS A 81 -8.67 -5.01 -5.26
C CYS A 81 -7.38 -5.68 -4.79
N ALA A 82 -6.23 -5.03 -4.99
CA ALA A 82 -4.93 -5.65 -4.71
C ALA A 82 -4.48 -5.45 -3.26
N VAL A 83 -4.16 -6.55 -2.57
CA VAL A 83 -3.45 -6.56 -1.28
C VAL A 83 -2.03 -7.10 -1.40
N SER A 84 -1.19 -6.77 -0.43
CA SER A 84 0.07 -7.46 -0.17
C SER A 84 0.01 -8.20 1.17
N GLN A 85 0.16 -9.53 1.12
CA GLN A 85 0.26 -10.46 2.26
C GLN A 85 1.35 -11.51 1.95
N TYR A 86 2.62 -11.19 2.20
CA TYR A 86 3.82 -11.93 1.73
C TYR A 86 4.01 -11.92 0.20
N SER A 87 2.95 -12.13 -0.55
CA SER A 87 2.82 -11.95 -2.01
C SER A 87 1.64 -11.01 -2.31
N TRP A 88 1.50 -10.58 -3.57
CA TRP A 88 0.28 -9.93 -4.03
C TRP A 88 -0.88 -10.93 -4.10
N ALA A 89 -2.10 -10.44 -3.83
CA ALA A 89 -3.33 -11.19 -4.01
C ALA A 89 -4.48 -10.23 -4.35
N ASP A 90 -5.44 -10.74 -5.12
CA ASP A 90 -6.73 -10.08 -5.36
C ASP A 90 -7.66 -10.36 -4.17
N PHE A 91 -8.39 -9.33 -3.73
CA PHE A 91 -9.27 -9.39 -2.57
C PHE A 91 -10.51 -8.52 -2.77
N PRO A 92 -11.72 -8.94 -2.34
CA PRO A 92 -12.92 -8.14 -2.56
C PRO A 92 -12.79 -6.72 -2.00
N CYS A 93 -13.06 -5.72 -2.85
CA CYS A 93 -12.78 -4.31 -2.56
C CYS A 93 -13.52 -3.74 -1.34
N ASN A 94 -14.61 -4.38 -0.90
CA ASN A 94 -15.44 -3.92 0.23
C ASN A 94 -14.87 -4.29 1.60
N TYR A 95 -13.85 -5.15 1.68
CA TYR A 95 -13.17 -5.46 2.93
C TYR A 95 -12.32 -4.30 3.40
N THR A 96 -11.98 -4.30 4.69
CA THR A 96 -11.14 -3.27 5.28
C THR A 96 -9.77 -3.83 5.63
N PHE A 97 -8.73 -3.10 5.25
CA PHE A 97 -7.34 -3.36 5.65
C PHE A 97 -6.66 -2.03 5.97
N VAL A 98 -5.50 -2.11 6.62
CA VAL A 98 -4.57 -0.98 6.64
C VAL A 98 -4.04 -0.72 5.23
N TRP A 99 -3.59 0.50 4.96
CA TRP A 99 -3.10 0.90 3.64
C TRP A 99 -1.82 1.71 3.78
N ILE A 100 -1.06 1.73 2.69
CA ILE A 100 0.18 2.51 2.60
C ILE A 100 0.03 3.48 1.44
N CYS A 101 0.33 4.75 1.68
CA CYS A 101 0.43 5.75 0.61
C CYS A 101 1.89 5.98 0.24
N GLU A 102 2.14 6.27 -1.03
CA GLU A 102 3.46 6.60 -1.56
C GLU A 102 3.42 7.92 -2.36
N ARG A 103 4.47 8.72 -2.18
CA ARG A 103 4.77 9.88 -3.04
C ARG A 103 6.27 10.04 -3.26
N ASN A 104 6.63 10.55 -4.44
CA ASN A 104 7.98 10.93 -4.83
C ASN A 104 8.27 12.40 -4.49
#